data_AF-A0A516HGU7-F1
#
_entry.id   AF-A0A516HGU7-F1
#
_cell.length_a   1.000
_cell.length_b   1.000
_cell.length_c   1.000
_cell.angle_alpha   90.00
_cell.angle_beta   90.00
_cell.angle_gamma   90.00
#
_symmetry.space_group_name_H-M   'P 1'
#
loop_
_entity.id
_entity.type
_entity.pdbx_description
1 polymer ?
#
loop_
_entity_poly.entity_id
_entity_poly.type
_entity_poly.pdbx_seq_one_letter_code
_entity_poly.pdbx_strand_id
1 'polypeptide(L)'
;MNKQVKQLLNKHNALNQLDGVKVTSHVQREDGEWYLNTIMICGYSVPFKYRRKQMYQSLNGQNVNITYYSATEQIAGMEIEYMKVTRIKRY
;
A
#
# COMPACT_ATOMS: atom_id res chain seq x y z
N MET A 1 -0.34 -24.54 -20.96
CA MET A 1 -0.43 -23.54 -19.87
C MET A 1 0.02 -22.18 -20.38
N ASN A 2 -0.91 -21.21 -20.47
CA ASN A 2 -0.66 -19.89 -21.07
C ASN A 2 0.43 -19.11 -20.34
N LYS A 3 1.38 -18.53 -21.09
CA LYS A 3 2.48 -17.70 -20.56
C LYS A 3 1.98 -16.53 -19.69
N GLN A 4 0.80 -16.01 -20.01
CA GLN A 4 0.07 -14.99 -19.24
C GLN A 4 -0.31 -15.48 -17.83
N VAL A 5 -0.69 -16.75 -17.67
CA VAL A 5 -1.07 -17.32 -16.36
C VAL A 5 0.17 -17.48 -15.47
N LYS A 6 1.32 -17.86 -16.04
CA LYS A 6 2.61 -17.87 -15.31
C LYS A 6 3.08 -16.47 -14.91
N GLN A 7 2.89 -15.47 -15.77
CA GLN A 7 3.19 -14.07 -15.44
C GLN A 7 2.26 -13.50 -14.37
N LEU A 8 0.99 -13.91 -14.34
CA LEU A 8 0.05 -13.56 -13.28
C LEU A 8 0.46 -14.23 -11.95
N LEU A 9 0.77 -15.54 -11.98
CA LEU A 9 1.14 -16.31 -10.80
C LEU A 9 2.48 -15.87 -10.18
N ASN A 10 3.45 -15.45 -10.98
CA ASN A 10 4.73 -14.93 -10.47
C ASN A 10 4.61 -13.57 -9.76
N LYS A 11 3.52 -12.82 -9.92
CA LYS A 11 3.29 -11.55 -9.20
C LYS A 11 2.76 -11.74 -7.78
N HIS A 12 2.32 -12.95 -7.41
CA HIS A 12 1.59 -13.18 -6.16
C HIS A 12 2.40 -13.88 -5.04
N ASN A 13 3.64 -14.30 -5.28
CA ASN A 13 4.44 -15.00 -4.27
C ASN A 13 5.05 -14.10 -3.17
N ALA A 14 4.87 -12.78 -3.23
CA ALA A 14 5.44 -11.83 -2.25
C ALA A 14 4.37 -11.00 -1.52
N LEU A 15 3.12 -11.48 -1.50
CA LEU A 15 2.05 -10.81 -0.75
C LEU A 15 2.20 -11.11 0.74
N ASN A 16 2.59 -10.09 1.50
CA ASN A 16 2.58 -10.10 2.95
C ASN A 16 1.22 -9.62 3.46
N GLN A 17 0.88 -10.04 4.69
CA GLN A 17 -0.34 -9.61 5.37
C GLN A 17 -0.01 -9.16 6.79
N LEU A 18 -0.69 -8.09 7.21
CA LEU A 18 -0.71 -7.63 8.60
C LEU A 18 -2.16 -7.45 9.02
N ASP A 19 -2.49 -8.02 10.17
CA ASP A 19 -3.82 -7.93 10.77
C ASP A 19 -3.72 -7.14 12.07
N GLY A 20 -4.73 -6.31 12.35
CA GLY A 20 -4.82 -5.61 13.65
C GLY A 20 -3.88 -4.42 13.82
N VAL A 21 -3.17 -3.98 12.78
CA VAL A 21 -2.10 -2.99 12.94
C VAL A 21 -2.61 -1.57 13.02
N LYS A 22 -2.02 -0.78 13.92
CA LYS A 22 -2.39 0.63 14.14
C LYS A 22 -1.74 1.55 13.13
N VAL A 23 -2.55 2.39 12.49
CA VAL A 23 -2.09 3.48 11.61
C VAL A 23 -1.71 4.70 12.46
N THR A 24 -0.49 5.22 12.28
CA THR A 24 0.03 6.39 13.00
C THR A 24 -0.13 7.69 12.23
N SER A 25 -0.22 7.63 10.90
CA SER A 25 -0.54 8.78 10.05
C SER A 25 -1.22 8.32 8.76
N HIS A 26 -2.08 9.17 8.21
CA HIS A 26 -2.72 8.95 6.91
C HIS A 26 -2.74 10.27 6.13
N VAL A 27 -1.99 10.31 5.03
CA VAL A 27 -1.94 11.46 4.10
C VAL A 27 -2.54 11.05 2.77
N GLN A 28 -3.40 11.91 2.23
CA GLN A 28 -4.05 11.70 0.94
C GLN A 28 -3.73 12.90 0.04
N ARG A 29 -3.26 12.62 -1.17
CA ARG A 29 -2.97 13.66 -2.18
C ARG A 29 -3.61 13.28 -3.51
N GLU A 30 -4.02 14.29 -4.26
CA GLU A 30 -4.47 14.11 -5.64
C GLU A 30 -3.29 13.75 -6.54
N ASP A 31 -3.52 12.81 -7.45
CA ASP A 31 -2.57 12.24 -8.40
C ASP A 31 -3.34 11.92 -9.69
N GLY A 32 -3.66 12.97 -10.44
CA GLY A 32 -4.57 12.92 -11.58
C GLY A 32 -6.00 12.56 -11.14
N GLU A 33 -6.57 11.51 -11.73
CA GLU A 33 -7.91 11.00 -11.37
C GLU A 33 -7.93 10.14 -10.10
N TRP A 34 -6.78 10.01 -9.42
CA TRP A 34 -6.62 9.14 -8.26
C TRP A 34 -6.22 9.95 -7.02
N TYR A 35 -6.57 9.43 -5.86
CA TYR A 35 -6.02 9.83 -4.58
C TYR A 35 -4.95 8.82 -4.19
N LEU A 36 -3.70 9.29 -4.11
CA LEU A 36 -2.63 8.51 -3.50
C LEU A 36 -2.74 8.61 -1.98
N ASN A 37 -3.03 7.48 -1.36
CA ASN A 37 -3.11 7.33 0.08
C ASN A 37 -1.76 6.78 0.57
N THR A 38 -1.14 7.47 1.52
CA THR A 38 0.08 7.03 2.20
C THR A 38 -0.22 6.90 3.69
N ILE A 39 0.00 5.71 4.25
CA ILE A 39 -0.16 5.45 5.69
C ILE A 39 1.17 5.01 6.30
N MET A 40 1.39 5.41 7.53
CA MET A 40 2.45 4.87 8.38
C MET A 40 1.83 3.91 9.39
N ILE A 41 2.53 2.81 9.67
CA ILE A 41 2.07 1.77 10.59
C ILE A 41 2.99 1.78 11.81
N CYS A 42 2.39 1.64 12.99
CA CYS A 42 3.12 1.57 14.25
C CYS A 42 4.15 0.44 14.20
N GLY A 43 5.42 0.75 14.46
CA GLY A 43 6.53 -0.22 14.41
C GLY A 43 7.19 -0.41 13.04
N TYR A 44 6.72 0.28 11.99
CA TYR A 44 7.32 0.24 10.66
C TYR A 44 7.90 1.60 10.27
N SER A 45 9.10 1.61 9.69
CA SER A 45 9.78 2.81 9.21
C SER A 45 9.48 3.16 7.75
N VAL A 46 8.82 2.26 7.02
CA VAL A 46 8.50 2.40 5.60
C VAL A 46 7.03 2.80 5.38
N PRO A 47 6.75 3.63 4.35
CA PRO A 47 5.39 4.02 4.03
C PRO A 47 4.62 2.94 3.28
N PHE A 48 3.32 2.84 3.56
CA PHE A 48 2.40 1.96 2.86
C PHE A 48 1.51 2.79 1.94
N LYS A 49 1.46 2.45 0.64
CA LYS A 49 0.81 3.26 -0.39
C LYS A 49 -0.26 2.48 -1.13
N TYR A 50 -1.41 3.12 -1.36
CA TYR A 50 -2.47 2.63 -2.23
C TYR A 50 -3.18 3.77 -2.96
N ARG A 51 -3.90 3.45 -4.03
CA ARG A 51 -4.67 4.41 -4.83
C ARG A 51 -6.17 4.14 -4.71
N ARG A 52 -6.98 5.20 -4.69
CA ARG A 52 -8.45 5.18 -4.75
C ARG A 52 -8.92 6.25 -5.75
N LYS A 53 -10.06 6.07 -6.41
CA LYS A 53 -10.62 7.11 -7.31
C LYS A 53 -11.23 8.29 -6.56
N GLN A 54 -11.52 8.12 -5.28
CA GLN A 54 -12.13 9.12 -4.42
C GLN A 54 -11.35 9.20 -3.12
N MET A 55 -11.43 10.35 -2.47
CA MET A 55 -10.90 10.54 -1.13
C MET A 55 -11.51 9.48 -0.19
N TYR A 56 -10.66 8.87 0.64
CA TYR A 56 -11.05 7.84 1.57
C TYR A 56 -11.20 8.42 2.98
N GLN A 57 -11.94 7.72 3.83
CA GLN A 57 -12.03 8.07 5.24
C GLN A 57 -10.64 8.06 5.88
N SER A 58 -10.41 8.96 6.84
CA SER A 58 -9.14 8.97 7.58
C SER A 58 -8.95 7.65 8.33
N LEU A 59 -7.76 7.09 8.23
CA LEU A 59 -7.33 5.90 8.95
C LEU A 59 -6.41 6.25 10.12
N ASN A 60 -6.11 7.54 10.33
CA ASN A 60 -5.23 7.96 11.41
C ASN A 60 -5.77 7.48 12.78
N GLY A 61 -4.95 6.76 13.53
CA GLY A 61 -5.29 6.18 14.83
C GLY A 61 -6.14 4.90 14.76
N GLN A 62 -6.53 4.44 13.57
CA GLN A 62 -7.36 3.24 13.40
C GLN A 62 -6.52 1.97 13.26
N ASN A 63 -7.11 0.84 13.63
CA ASN A 63 -6.55 -0.48 13.34
C ASN A 63 -7.08 -0.96 11.97
N VAL A 64 -6.20 -1.58 11.20
CA VAL A 64 -6.51 -2.06 9.85
C VAL A 64 -5.90 -3.43 9.60
N ASN A 65 -6.54 -4.19 8.70
CA ASN A 65 -5.92 -5.33 8.03
C ASN A 65 -5.44 -4.88 6.67
N ILE A 66 -4.20 -5.23 6.33
CA ILE A 66 -3.59 -4.89 5.05
C ILE A 66 -2.93 -6.10 4.39
N THR A 67 -3.04 -6.15 3.07
CA THR A 67 -2.25 -7.04 2.22
C THR A 67 -1.39 -6.18 1.31
N TYR A 68 -0.10 -6.47 1.23
CA TYR A 68 0.87 -5.61 0.55
C TYR A 68 2.07 -6.41 0.03
N TYR A 69 2.91 -5.75 -0.76
CA TYR A 69 4.21 -6.27 -1.19
C TYR A 69 5.23 -5.13 -1.25
N SER A 70 6.52 -5.45 -1.12
CA SER A 70 7.60 -4.47 -1.24
C SER A 70 7.72 -3.98 -2.68
N ALA A 71 7.88 -2.68 -2.84
CA ALA A 71 8.07 -2.03 -4.13
C ALA A 71 9.06 -0.89 -3.98
N THR A 72 9.68 -0.50 -5.09
CA THR A 72 10.53 0.68 -5.15
C THR A 72 9.97 1.69 -6.14
N GLU A 73 10.25 2.96 -5.90
CA GLU A 73 9.95 4.05 -6.82
C GLU A 73 11.14 5.00 -6.93
N GLN A 74 11.29 5.64 -8.08
CA GLN A 74 12.32 6.65 -8.30
C GLN A 74 11.75 8.03 -7.94
N ILE A 75 12.33 8.68 -6.94
CA ILE A 75 11.99 10.05 -6.53
C ILE A 75 13.26 10.88 -6.57
N ALA A 76 13.26 11.92 -7.42
CA ALA A 76 14.42 12.81 -7.61
C ALA A 76 15.74 12.06 -7.92
N GLY A 77 15.65 10.95 -8.67
CA GLY A 77 16.81 10.12 -9.01
C GLY A 77 17.28 9.17 -7.90
N MET A 78 16.55 9.10 -6.78
CA MET A 78 16.80 8.14 -5.70
C MET A 78 15.74 7.04 -5.70
N GLU A 79 16.20 5.79 -5.53
CA GLU A 79 15.30 4.65 -5.35
C GLU A 79 14.82 4.60 -3.90
N ILE A 80 13.51 4.73 -3.71
CA ILE A 80 12.87 4.72 -2.40
C ILE A 80 12.00 3.47 -2.29
N GLU A 81 12.20 2.71 -1.22
CA GLU A 81 11.35 1.58 -0.88
C GLU A 81 10.03 2.02 -0.25
N TYR A 82 8.96 1.37 -0.65
CA TYR A 82 7.64 1.51 -0.04
C TYR A 82 6.88 0.18 -0.10
N MET A 83 5.81 0.08 0.68
CA MET A 83 4.93 -1.07 0.70
C MET A 83 3.69 -0.79 -0.13
N LYS A 84 3.52 -1.48 -1.26
CA LYS A 84 2.35 -1.32 -2.11
C LYS A 84 1.20 -2.15 -1.58
N VAL A 85 0.16 -1.48 -1.11
CA VAL A 85 -1.03 -2.11 -0.52
C VAL A 85 -2.04 -2.45 -1.61
N THR A 86 -2.46 -3.71 -1.65
CA THR A 86 -3.47 -4.23 -2.57
C THR A 86 -4.86 -4.28 -1.93
N ARG A 87 -4.91 -4.57 -0.63
CA ARG A 87 -6.14 -4.62 0.16
C ARG A 87 -5.93 -3.91 1.49
N ILE A 88 -6.90 -3.09 1.87
CA ILE A 88 -6.97 -2.46 3.19
C ILE A 88 -8.41 -2.52 3.69
N LYS A 89 -8.59 -2.96 4.94
CA LYS A 89 -9.90 -3.02 5.61
C LYS A 89 -9.74 -2.43 7.01
N ARG A 90 -10.57 -1.45 7.34
CA ARG A 90 -10.71 -0.96 8.72
C ARG A 90 -11.45 -2.01 9.56
N TYR A 91 -11.01 -2.20 10.80
CA TYR A 91 -11.75 -3.01 11.77
C TYR A 91 -13.17 -2.47 12.00
#